data_AF-A0A9R0WP57-F1
#
_entry.id   AF-A0A9R0WP57-F1
#
_cell.length_a   1.000
_cell.length_b   1.000
_cell.length_c   1.000
_cell.angle_alpha   90.00
_cell.angle_beta   90.00
_cell.angle_gamma   90.00
#
_symmetry.space_group_name_H-M   'P 1'
#
loop_
_entity.id
_entity.type
_entity.pdbx_description
1 polymer ?
#
loop_
_entity_poly.entity_id
_entity_poly.type
_entity_poly.pdbx_seq_one_letter_code
_entity_poly.pdbx_strand_id
1 'polypeptide(L)'
;MIAIPDFAAGAMENYGLVTYREVALLFDDKSSSASSKQSVAITVAHELAHQWFGNLVTMEWWTHLWLNEGFATWMSHLAVDSFFPQWNIWTQFLDSTTTALRLDSLEASHPIEVISLFIGKQQDSAAYFY
;
A
#
# COMPACT_ATOMS: atom_id res chain seq x y z
N MET A 1 6.47 8.82 12.24
CA MET A 1 6.94 7.59 11.57
C MET A 1 7.85 6.84 12.52
N ILE A 2 7.64 5.55 12.72
CA ILE A 2 8.45 4.70 13.61
C ILE A 2 8.62 3.29 13.00
N ALA A 3 9.84 2.75 13.06
CA ALA A 3 10.13 1.37 12.70
C ALA A 3 9.89 0.45 13.91
N ILE A 4 9.14 -0.64 13.69
CA ILE A 4 8.80 -1.64 14.70
C ILE A 4 9.49 -2.96 14.29
N PRO A 5 10.33 -3.56 15.16
CA PRO A 5 11.07 -4.79 14.84
C PRO A 5 10.17 -6.00 14.55
N ASP A 6 9.07 -6.14 15.28
CA ASP A 6 8.08 -7.20 15.09
C ASP A 6 6.73 -6.58 14.73
N PHE A 7 6.42 -6.59 13.44
CA PHE A 7 5.20 -5.99 12.90
C PHE A 7 4.57 -6.92 11.88
N ALA A 8 3.33 -7.34 12.16
CA ALA A 8 2.61 -8.33 11.34
C ALA A 8 2.35 -7.81 9.92
N ALA A 9 1.99 -6.54 9.81
CA ALA A 9 1.79 -5.84 8.54
C ALA A 9 3.11 -5.33 7.94
N GLY A 10 3.05 -4.77 6.73
CA GLY A 10 4.15 -4.00 6.14
C GLY A 10 4.30 -2.61 6.77
N ALA A 11 3.19 -1.87 6.84
CA ALA A 11 3.07 -0.56 7.50
C ALA A 11 1.60 -0.33 7.94
N MET A 12 1.34 0.77 8.66
CA MET A 12 -0.01 1.18 9.09
C MET A 12 -0.08 2.69 9.33
N GLU A 13 -1.15 3.31 8.84
CA GLU A 13 -1.29 4.74 8.59
C GLU A 13 -1.71 5.59 9.80
N ASN A 14 -1.64 5.04 11.01
CA ASN A 14 -2.15 5.66 12.24
C ASN A 14 -1.87 7.17 12.29
N TYR A 15 -2.93 8.00 12.39
CA TYR A 15 -2.83 9.44 12.16
C TYR A 15 -1.86 10.10 13.17
N GLY A 16 -0.77 10.66 12.64
CA GLY A 16 0.29 11.31 13.42
C GLY A 16 1.39 10.37 13.93
N LEU A 17 1.19 9.05 13.87
CA LEU A 17 2.17 8.03 14.25
C LEU A 17 2.15 6.83 13.31
N VAL A 18 2.51 7.06 12.04
CA VAL A 18 2.65 5.97 11.07
C VAL A 18 3.71 4.96 11.52
N THR A 19 3.37 3.67 11.49
CA THR A 19 4.21 2.55 11.94
C THR A 19 4.64 1.69 10.75
N TYR A 20 5.88 1.21 10.75
CA TYR A 20 6.45 0.42 9.66
C TYR A 20 7.17 -0.80 10.20
N ARG A 21 7.21 -1.90 9.44
CA ARG A 21 8.27 -2.90 9.62
C ARG A 21 9.62 -2.27 9.28
N GLU A 22 10.71 -2.71 9.92
CA GLU A 22 12.05 -2.13 9.70
C GLU A 22 12.45 -2.07 8.21
N VAL A 23 12.20 -3.14 7.46
CA VAL A 23 12.52 -3.23 6.02
C VAL A 23 11.70 -2.29 5.13
N ALA A 24 10.59 -1.75 5.66
CA ALA A 24 9.68 -0.84 4.95
C ALA A 24 9.95 0.65 5.26
N LEU A 25 10.90 0.96 6.15
CA LEU A 25 11.27 2.33 6.51
C LEU A 25 12.78 2.58 6.51
N LEU A 26 13.57 1.63 7.01
CA LEU A 26 15.01 1.79 7.15
C LEU A 26 15.71 1.44 5.83
N PHE A 27 16.68 2.27 5.46
CA PHE A 27 17.49 2.09 4.26
C PHE A 27 18.95 2.43 4.57
N ASP A 28 19.87 1.58 4.11
CA ASP A 28 21.32 1.78 4.22
C ASP A 28 21.97 1.76 2.83
N ASP A 29 22.60 2.88 2.45
CA ASP A 29 23.27 3.05 1.16
C ASP A 29 24.35 1.98 0.88
N LYS A 30 24.91 1.34 1.92
CA LYS A 30 25.98 0.33 1.76
C LYS A 30 25.47 -1.10 1.56
N SER A 31 24.28 -1.41 2.09
CA SER A 31 23.80 -2.80 2.18
C SER A 31 22.44 -3.04 1.54
N SER A 32 21.63 -1.99 1.36
CA SER A 32 20.29 -2.07 0.77
C SER A 32 20.35 -1.97 -0.75
N SER A 33 19.50 -2.72 -1.45
CA SER A 33 19.44 -2.68 -2.91
C SER A 33 18.69 -1.43 -3.41
N ALA A 34 18.86 -1.13 -4.70
CA ALA A 34 18.06 -0.09 -5.36
C ALA A 34 16.55 -0.41 -5.34
N SER A 35 16.18 -1.69 -5.47
CA SER A 35 14.78 -2.11 -5.34
C SER A 35 14.24 -1.87 -3.94
N SER A 36 15.00 -2.17 -2.88
CA SER A 36 14.60 -1.85 -1.50
C SER A 36 14.38 -0.35 -1.31
N LYS A 37 15.23 0.51 -1.91
CA LYS A 37 15.04 1.97 -1.87
C LYS A 37 13.71 2.39 -2.48
N GLN A 38 13.36 1.82 -3.64
CA GLN A 38 12.10 2.09 -4.34
C GLN A 38 10.91 1.58 -3.54
N SER A 39 10.98 0.37 -3.00
CA SER A 39 9.92 -0.20 -2.14
C SER A 39 9.68 0.66 -0.90
N VAL A 40 10.73 1.07 -0.17
CA VAL A 40 10.61 1.98 0.99
C VAL A 40 9.98 3.31 0.58
N ALA A 41 10.39 3.88 -0.55
CA ALA A 41 9.81 5.14 -1.03
C ALA A 41 8.31 5.00 -1.35
N ILE A 42 7.90 3.90 -1.98
CA ILE A 42 6.49 3.61 -2.27
C ILE A 42 5.69 3.40 -0.99
N THR A 43 6.18 2.58 -0.05
CA THR A 43 5.46 2.34 1.21
C THR A 43 5.33 3.63 2.03
N VAL A 44 6.40 4.42 2.17
CA VAL A 44 6.31 5.72 2.87
C VAL A 44 5.32 6.66 2.18
N ALA A 45 5.34 6.73 0.84
CA ALA A 45 4.40 7.56 0.10
C ALA A 45 2.95 7.08 0.25
N HIS A 46 2.73 5.76 0.32
CA HIS A 46 1.41 5.14 0.53
C HIS A 46 0.83 5.52 1.89
N GLU A 47 1.59 5.31 2.96
CA GLU A 47 1.13 5.64 4.32
C GLU A 47 0.92 7.16 4.52
N LEU A 48 1.71 7.98 3.83
CA LEU A 48 1.50 9.42 3.82
C LEU A 48 0.27 9.81 3.00
N ALA A 49 -0.05 9.11 1.91
CA ALA A 49 -1.27 9.33 1.14
C ALA A 49 -2.51 9.02 1.97
N HIS A 50 -2.46 8.00 2.83
CA HIS A 50 -3.53 7.68 3.78
C HIS A 50 -3.86 8.81 4.75
N GLN A 51 -2.94 9.76 5.00
CA GLN A 51 -3.25 10.94 5.82
C GLN A 51 -4.39 11.78 5.20
N TRP A 52 -4.58 11.70 3.87
CA TRP A 52 -5.76 12.24 3.17
C TRP A 52 -6.80 11.15 2.88
N PHE A 53 -6.39 10.05 2.25
CA PHE A 53 -7.27 8.96 1.79
C PHE A 53 -7.32 7.82 2.81
N GLY A 54 -8.12 8.01 3.85
CA GLY A 54 -8.29 7.08 4.95
C GLY A 54 -8.45 7.79 6.28
N ASN A 55 -7.54 8.72 6.60
CA ASN A 55 -7.59 9.47 7.84
C ASN A 55 -8.48 10.72 7.75
N LEU A 56 -8.24 11.61 6.77
CA LEU A 56 -9.04 12.83 6.61
C LEU A 56 -10.40 12.55 5.95
N VAL A 57 -10.38 11.74 4.89
CA VAL A 57 -11.58 11.24 4.21
C VAL A 57 -11.57 9.73 4.35
N THR A 58 -12.46 9.20 5.18
CA THR A 58 -12.59 7.78 5.47
C THR A 58 -13.79 7.20 4.75
N MET A 59 -13.64 5.99 4.20
CA MET A 59 -14.78 5.23 3.68
C MET A 59 -15.88 5.06 4.73
N GLU A 60 -17.14 5.12 4.32
CA GLU A 60 -18.28 4.97 5.25
C GLU A 60 -18.30 3.58 5.89
N TRP A 61 -17.91 2.56 5.12
CA TRP A 61 -17.90 1.17 5.56
C TRP A 61 -16.88 0.35 4.79
N TRP A 62 -16.49 -0.79 5.35
CA TRP A 62 -15.45 -1.68 4.80
C TRP A 62 -15.74 -2.22 3.41
N THR A 63 -17.00 -2.30 2.99
CA THR A 63 -17.37 -2.62 1.60
C THR A 63 -16.68 -1.70 0.59
N HIS A 64 -16.38 -0.46 0.99
CA HIS A 64 -15.71 0.56 0.20
C HIS A 64 -14.22 0.75 0.55
N LEU A 65 -13.55 -0.25 1.15
CA LEU A 65 -12.13 -0.16 1.54
C LEU A 65 -11.21 0.32 0.40
N TRP A 66 -11.55 -0.01 -0.84
CA TRP A 66 -10.81 0.43 -2.02
C TRP A 66 -10.66 1.96 -2.13
N LEU A 67 -11.57 2.73 -1.53
CA LEU A 67 -11.47 4.20 -1.47
C LEU A 67 -10.26 4.68 -0.67
N ASN A 68 -9.82 3.91 0.32
CA ASN A 68 -8.59 4.20 1.07
C ASN A 68 -7.40 3.58 0.33
N GLU A 69 -7.37 2.24 0.24
CA GLU A 69 -6.20 1.49 -0.23
C GLU A 69 -5.89 1.72 -1.70
N GLY A 70 -6.92 1.77 -2.55
CA GLY A 70 -6.74 1.99 -3.98
C GLY A 70 -6.21 3.40 -4.28
N PHE A 71 -6.75 4.42 -3.59
CA PHE A 71 -6.26 5.79 -3.74
C PHE A 71 -4.86 5.97 -3.16
N ALA A 72 -4.57 5.42 -1.99
CA ALA A 72 -3.22 5.47 -1.41
C ALA A 72 -2.19 4.78 -2.31
N THR A 73 -2.54 3.61 -2.88
CA THR A 73 -1.68 2.89 -3.84
C THR A 73 -1.41 3.71 -5.10
N TRP A 74 -2.43 4.33 -5.68
CA TRP A 74 -2.25 5.13 -6.89
C TRP A 74 -1.45 6.42 -6.60
N MET A 75 -1.75 7.09 -5.50
CA MET A 75 -1.06 8.31 -5.07
C MET A 75 0.40 8.05 -4.73
N SER A 76 0.75 6.90 -4.15
CA SER A 76 2.14 6.57 -3.82
C SER A 76 3.01 6.48 -5.08
N HIS A 77 2.51 5.83 -6.13
CA HIS A 77 3.19 5.73 -7.41
C HIS A 77 3.29 7.09 -8.11
N LEU A 78 2.22 7.88 -8.11
CA LEU A 78 2.23 9.24 -8.65
C LEU A 78 3.26 10.13 -7.93
N ALA A 79 3.30 10.09 -6.60
CA ALA A 79 4.23 10.88 -5.80
C ALA A 79 5.68 10.45 -6.03
N VAL A 80 5.97 9.15 -6.00
CA VAL A 80 7.32 8.61 -6.24
C VAL A 80 7.80 8.92 -7.65
N ASP A 81 6.95 8.81 -8.66
CA ASP A 81 7.28 9.20 -10.04
C ASP A 81 7.60 10.69 -10.13
N SER A 82 6.85 11.55 -9.42
CA SER A 82 7.12 12.99 -9.38
C SER A 82 8.44 13.34 -8.69
N PHE A 83 8.83 12.63 -7.62
CA PHE A 83 10.08 12.89 -6.90
C PHE A 83 11.29 12.24 -7.57
N PHE A 84 11.10 11.07 -8.19
CA PHE A 84 12.16 10.24 -8.75
C PHE A 84 11.79 9.73 -10.16
N PRO A 85 11.58 10.62 -11.14
CA PRO A 85 11.10 10.24 -12.48
C PRO A 85 12.04 9.25 -13.19
N GLN A 86 13.34 9.28 -12.87
CA GLN A 86 14.33 8.36 -13.43
C GLN A 86 14.11 6.89 -13.03
N TRP A 87 13.30 6.62 -12.01
CA TRP A 87 12.99 5.25 -11.58
C TRP A 87 11.95 4.57 -12.45
N ASN A 88 11.18 5.33 -13.26
CA ASN A 88 10.10 4.82 -14.11
C ASN A 88 9.14 3.89 -13.33
N ILE A 89 8.70 4.32 -12.15
CA ILE A 89 8.01 3.45 -11.18
C ILE A 89 6.70 2.86 -11.72
N TRP A 90 6.09 3.51 -12.72
CA TRP A 90 4.90 3.01 -13.41
C TRP A 90 5.11 1.66 -14.11
N THR A 91 6.34 1.27 -14.47
CA THR A 91 6.58 -0.08 -14.98
C THR A 91 6.32 -1.15 -13.91
N GLN A 92 6.66 -0.86 -12.66
CA GLN A 92 6.38 -1.74 -11.52
C GLN A 92 4.89 -1.77 -11.20
N PHE A 93 4.18 -0.65 -11.36
CA PHE A 93 2.73 -0.59 -11.20
C PHE A 93 2.00 -1.54 -12.19
N LEU A 94 2.49 -1.63 -13.44
CA LEU A 94 1.94 -2.55 -14.44
C LEU A 94 2.16 -4.03 -14.05
N ASP A 95 3.31 -4.35 -13.46
CA ASP A 95 3.58 -5.70 -12.95
C ASP A 95 2.62 -6.08 -11.82
N SER A 96 2.38 -5.17 -10.86
CA SER A 96 1.38 -5.34 -9.80
C SER A 96 -0.03 -5.53 -10.36
N THR A 97 -0.39 -4.76 -11.38
CA THR A 97 -1.69 -4.89 -12.08
C THR A 97 -1.84 -6.26 -12.73
N THR A 98 -0.77 -6.82 -13.30
CA THR A 98 -0.81 -8.17 -13.89
C THR A 98 -1.10 -9.24 -12.83
N THR A 99 -0.58 -9.08 -11.61
CA THR A 99 -0.90 -9.96 -10.48
C THR A 99 -2.38 -9.84 -10.09
N ALA A 100 -2.91 -8.62 -10.01
CA ALA A 100 -4.33 -8.39 -9.73
C ALA A 100 -5.23 -9.04 -10.81
N LEU A 101 -4.91 -8.87 -12.09
CA LEU A 101 -5.64 -9.49 -13.21
C LEU A 101 -5.64 -11.02 -13.14
N ARG A 102 -4.54 -11.63 -12.67
CA ARG A 102 -4.48 -13.10 -12.48
C ARG A 102 -5.44 -13.55 -11.39
N LEU A 103 -5.49 -12.85 -10.26
CA LEU A 103 -6.43 -13.17 -9.17
C LEU A 103 -7.87 -12.92 -9.62
N ASP A 104 -8.10 -11.83 -10.36
CA ASP A 104 -9.42 -11.46 -10.85
C ASP A 104 -9.97 -12.42 -11.91
N SER A 105 -9.09 -13.14 -12.62
CA SER A 105 -9.47 -14.18 -13.57
C SER A 105 -10.02 -15.47 -12.93
N LEU A 106 -9.90 -15.62 -11.60
CA LEU A 106 -10.38 -16.80 -10.89
C LEU A 106 -11.88 -16.69 -10.62
N GLU A 107 -12.60 -17.81 -10.69
CA GLU A 107 -14.02 -17.87 -10.32
C GLU A 107 -14.25 -17.45 -8.85
N ALA A 108 -13.26 -17.66 -8.00
CA ALA A 108 -13.27 -17.25 -6.59
C ALA A 108 -12.94 -15.77 -6.36
N SER A 109 -12.81 -14.96 -7.42
CA SER A 109 -12.65 -13.50 -7.32
C SER A 109 -13.90 -12.86 -6.69
N HIS A 110 -13.82 -11.55 -6.47
CA HIS A 110 -14.90 -10.73 -5.97
C HIS A 110 -14.89 -9.35 -6.65
N PRO A 111 -16.05 -8.66 -6.70
CA PRO A 111 -16.06 -7.25 -7.10
C PRO A 111 -15.19 -6.39 -6.19
N ILE A 112 -14.71 -5.25 -6.67
CA ILE A 112 -13.88 -4.32 -5.87
C ILE A 112 -14.61 -3.79 -4.63
N GLU A 113 -15.93 -3.60 -4.74
CA GLU A 113 -16.82 -3.32 -3.62
C GLU A 113 -17.48 -4.63 -3.19
N VAL A 114 -17.13 -5.13 -2.00
CA VAL A 114 -17.54 -6.46 -1.56
C VAL A 114 -18.73 -6.39 -0.62
N ILE A 115 -19.73 -7.26 -0.79
CA ILE A 115 -20.90 -7.35 0.09
C ILE A 115 -20.51 -7.85 1.49
N SER A 116 -21.25 -7.40 2.52
CA SER A 116 -20.95 -7.55 3.94
C SER A 116 -20.53 -8.94 4.47
N LEU A 117 -20.85 -10.03 3.78
CA LEU A 117 -20.50 -11.40 4.20
C LEU A 117 -18.99 -11.73 4.05
N PHE A 118 -18.22 -10.91 3.33
CA PHE A 118 -16.79 -11.12 3.09
C PHE A 118 -15.86 -10.14 3.84
N ILE A 119 -16.42 -9.25 4.65
CA ILE A 119 -15.67 -8.14 5.30
C ILE A 119 -14.50 -8.64 6.15
N GLY A 120 -14.67 -9.76 6.87
CA GLY A 120 -13.61 -10.30 7.74
C GLY A 120 -12.33 -10.67 7.00
N LYS A 121 -12.40 -11.05 5.71
CA LYS A 121 -11.20 -11.34 4.90
C LYS A 121 -10.53 -10.09 4.34
N GLN A 122 -11.28 -9.00 4.20
CA GLN A 122 -10.81 -7.75 3.59
C GLN A 122 -10.06 -6.87 4.61
N GLN A 123 -10.45 -6.94 5.88
CA GLN A 123 -9.76 -6.25 6.96
C GLN A 123 -8.36 -6.82 7.21
N ASP A 124 -8.22 -8.15 7.14
CA ASP A 124 -6.90 -8.80 7.26
C ASP A 124 -6.02 -8.44 6.05
N SER A 125 -6.57 -8.35 4.83
CA SER A 125 -5.76 -8.10 3.63
C SER A 125 -5.17 -6.68 3.54
N ALA A 126 -5.81 -5.65 4.11
CA ALA A 126 -5.23 -4.30 4.19
C ALA A 126 -3.85 -4.28 4.87
N ALA A 127 -3.63 -5.17 5.84
CA ALA A 127 -2.36 -5.33 6.52
C ALA A 127 -1.27 -6.02 5.66
N TYR A 128 -1.64 -6.66 4.54
CA TYR A 128 -0.77 -7.57 3.77
C TYR A 128 -0.50 -7.12 2.32
N PHE A 129 -0.89 -5.92 1.90
CA PHE A 129 -0.71 -5.46 0.51
C PHE A 129 0.68 -4.89 0.17
N TYR A 130 1.73 -5.28 0.91
CA TYR A 130 3.14 -5.00 0.55
C TYR A 130 4.06 -6.19 0.83
#